data_AF-A0A379FWD2-F1
#
_entry.id   AF-A0A379FWD2-F1
#
_cell.length_a   1.000
_cell.length_b   1.000
_cell.length_c   1.000
_cell.angle_alpha   90.00
_cell.angle_beta   90.00
_cell.angle_gamma   90.00
#
_symmetry.space_group_name_H-M   'P 1'
#
loop_
_entity.id
_entity.type
_entity.pdbx_description
1 polymer ?
#
loop_
_entity_poly.entity_id
_entity_poly.type
_entity_poly.pdbx_seq_one_letter_code
_entity_poly.pdbx_strand_id
1 'polypeptide(L)'
;MSAHREENVDSPIQLAKLAKTLNTVAEHYNLPIIVSTHPRTRNRVEKQGLQFHPNIQLLKPLGFHDYNHLQKHAKAVLSDSGTINEESSIMNFPALNIREAHERPEGMEEASVMMVGLDVERVMQALAIIETQPTGNERLLRIVEDYSMPNVSDKVVRIIHSYTDYVKRVVWKEY
;
A
#
# COMPACT_ATOMS: atom_id res chain seq x y z
N MET A 1 8.60 0.15 0.50
CA MET A 1 7.68 -0.73 1.24
C MET A 1 7.07 0.01 2.41
N SER A 2 5.76 -0.18 2.66
CA SER A 2 5.09 0.18 3.91
C SER A 2 4.54 -1.08 4.60
N ALA A 3 4.84 -1.23 5.89
CA ALA A 3 4.24 -2.22 6.78
C ALA A 3 3.81 -1.52 8.07
N HIS A 4 2.57 -1.03 8.12
CA HIS A 4 2.07 -0.21 9.23
C HIS A 4 1.14 -0.98 10.18
N ARG A 5 0.58 -2.12 9.79
CA ARG A 5 -0.43 -2.79 10.62
C ARG A 5 0.18 -3.71 11.66
N GLU A 6 -0.46 -3.71 12.84
CA GLU A 6 -0.08 -4.57 13.96
C GLU A 6 -0.08 -6.05 13.55
N GLU A 7 -0.98 -6.49 12.67
CA GLU A 7 -1.03 -7.88 12.20
C GLU A 7 0.26 -8.38 11.51
N ASN A 8 0.98 -7.51 10.80
CA ASN A 8 2.23 -7.83 10.12
C ASN A 8 3.47 -7.64 11.02
N VAL A 9 3.37 -6.73 11.99
CA VAL A 9 4.51 -6.26 12.80
C VAL A 9 4.52 -6.85 14.22
N ASP A 10 3.37 -7.28 14.74
CA ASP A 10 3.19 -7.81 16.10
C ASP A 10 3.38 -9.32 16.17
N SER A 11 3.14 -10.04 15.08
CA SER A 11 3.40 -11.48 15.00
C SER A 11 4.86 -11.74 14.67
N PRO A 12 5.64 -12.42 15.53
CA PRO A 12 7.01 -12.83 15.22
C PRO A 12 7.11 -13.66 13.95
N ILE A 13 6.08 -14.47 13.67
CA ILE A 13 6.00 -15.30 12.47
C ILE A 13 5.88 -14.43 11.22
N GLN A 14 5.02 -13.41 11.25
CA GLN A 14 4.85 -12.51 10.10
C GLN A 14 6.09 -11.63 9.88
N LEU A 15 6.72 -11.16 10.95
CA LEU A 15 7.95 -10.38 10.85
C LEU A 15 9.11 -11.20 10.27
N ALA A 16 9.23 -12.48 10.64
CA ALA A 16 10.21 -13.39 10.06
C ALA A 16 9.92 -13.70 8.58
N LYS A 17 8.65 -13.92 8.21
CA LYS A 17 8.25 -14.08 6.80
C LYS A 17 8.56 -12.83 5.97
N LEU A 18 8.28 -11.66 6.52
CA LEU A 18 8.61 -10.39 5.90
C LEU A 18 10.11 -10.26 5.67
N ALA A 19 10.93 -10.51 6.70
CA ALA A 19 12.38 -10.44 6.58
C ALA A 19 12.93 -11.41 5.53
N LYS A 20 12.44 -12.66 5.53
CA LYS A 20 12.79 -13.66 4.51
C LYS A 20 12.43 -13.19 3.10
N THR A 21 11.24 -12.63 2.91
CA THR A 21 10.76 -12.12 1.63
C THR A 21 11.63 -10.97 1.15
N LEU A 22 11.86 -9.95 1.98
CA LEU A 22 12.66 -8.80 1.60
C LEU A 22 14.11 -9.19 1.30
N ASN A 23 14.71 -10.08 2.09
CA ASN A 23 16.06 -10.58 1.81
C ASN A 23 16.14 -11.31 0.47
N THR A 24 15.15 -12.14 0.15
CA THR A 24 15.10 -12.86 -1.13
C THR A 24 14.95 -11.89 -2.31
N VAL A 25 14.08 -10.88 -2.19
CA VAL A 25 13.92 -9.84 -3.22
C VAL A 25 15.20 -9.03 -3.38
N ALA A 26 15.86 -8.66 -2.28
CA ALA A 26 17.09 -7.86 -2.31
C ALA A 26 18.24 -8.62 -2.97
N GLU A 27 18.38 -9.91 -2.67
CA GLU A 27 19.37 -10.80 -3.29
C GLU A 27 19.10 -10.97 -4.80
N HIS A 28 17.85 -11.26 -5.17
CA HIS A 28 17.49 -11.56 -6.56
C HIS A 28 17.65 -10.35 -7.49
N TYR A 29 17.14 -9.18 -7.08
CA TYR A 29 17.18 -7.99 -7.92
C TYR A 29 18.46 -7.17 -7.75
N ASN A 30 19.21 -7.37 -6.66
CA ASN A 30 20.37 -6.57 -6.29
C ASN A 30 20.12 -5.05 -6.36
N LEU A 31 18.92 -4.63 -5.94
CA LEU A 31 18.51 -3.22 -5.90
C LEU A 31 18.27 -2.76 -4.45
N PRO A 32 18.38 -1.45 -4.17
CA PRO A 32 18.01 -0.90 -2.86
C PRO A 32 16.54 -1.17 -2.55
N ILE A 33 16.26 -1.71 -1.37
CA ILE A 33 14.92 -1.83 -0.83
C ILE A 33 14.74 -0.80 0.28
N ILE A 34 13.89 0.18 0.03
CA ILE A 34 13.55 1.20 1.02
C ILE A 34 12.32 0.75 1.81
N VAL A 35 12.48 0.59 3.12
CA VAL A 35 11.38 0.24 4.04
C VAL A 35 11.13 1.43 4.96
N SER A 36 10.00 2.11 4.76
CA SER A 36 9.51 3.12 5.70
C SER A 36 8.92 2.37 6.89
N THR A 37 9.61 2.40 8.03
CA THR A 37 9.21 1.64 9.22
C THR A 37 8.97 2.55 10.41
N HIS A 38 7.95 2.21 11.21
CA HIS A 38 7.75 2.85 12.50
C HIS A 38 8.85 2.39 13.48
N PRO A 39 9.32 3.25 14.42
CA PRO A 39 10.31 2.85 15.42
C PRO A 39 9.98 1.56 16.19
N ARG A 40 8.68 1.27 16.40
CA ARG A 40 8.21 0.01 17.01
C ARG A 40 8.63 -1.23 16.20
N THR A 41 8.49 -1.19 14.87
CA THR A 41 8.87 -2.29 13.96
C THR A 41 10.37 -2.52 14.00
N ARG A 42 11.16 -1.44 13.92
CA ARG A 42 12.62 -1.51 13.99
C ARG A 42 13.10 -2.14 15.29
N ASN A 43 12.56 -1.70 16.43
CA ASN A 43 12.91 -2.27 17.73
C ASN A 43 12.59 -3.77 17.83
N ARG A 44 11.56 -4.25 17.13
CA ARG A 44 11.20 -5.68 17.11
C ARG A 44 12.10 -6.50 16.23
N VAL A 45 12.48 -5.99 15.06
CA VAL A 45 13.51 -6.60 14.21
C VAL A 45 14.79 -6.81 15.03
N GLU A 46 15.24 -5.76 15.73
CA GLU A 46 16.43 -5.80 16.57
C GLU A 46 16.27 -6.82 17.72
N LYS A 47 15.11 -6.84 18.40
CA LYS A 47 14.82 -7.82 19.47
C LYS A 47 14.77 -9.28 18.99
N GLN A 48 14.33 -9.53 17.77
CA GLN A 48 14.27 -10.89 17.21
C GLN A 48 15.58 -11.32 16.53
N GLY A 49 16.59 -10.45 16.48
CA GLY A 49 17.87 -10.75 15.85
C GLY A 49 17.77 -10.97 14.33
N LEU A 50 16.73 -10.41 13.70
CA LEU A 50 16.52 -10.56 12.26
C LEU A 50 17.59 -9.78 11.50
N GLN A 51 18.29 -10.48 10.61
CA GLN A 51 19.32 -9.89 9.75
C GLN A 51 18.71 -9.52 8.41
N PHE A 52 18.95 -8.29 7.98
CA PHE A 52 18.54 -7.80 6.67
C PHE A 52 19.72 -7.74 5.72
N HIS A 53 19.46 -8.02 4.45
CA HIS A 53 20.42 -7.87 3.36
C HIS A 53 20.95 -6.42 3.31
N PRO A 54 22.24 -6.18 2.98
CA PRO A 54 22.84 -4.83 2.98
C PRO A 54 22.11 -3.78 2.13
N ASN A 55 21.42 -4.21 1.06
CA ASN A 55 20.62 -3.32 0.21
C ASN A 55 19.29 -2.87 0.86
N ILE A 56 18.90 -3.43 2.01
CA ILE A 56 17.66 -3.08 2.70
C ILE A 56 17.94 -1.93 3.67
N GLN A 57 17.24 -0.82 3.47
CA GLN A 57 17.38 0.38 4.29
C GLN A 57 16.10 0.63 5.06
N LEU A 58 16.20 0.59 6.39
CA LEU A 58 15.12 0.94 7.29
C LEU A 58 15.16 2.46 7.56
N LEU A 59 14.25 3.19 6.93
CA LEU A 59 14.14 4.64 7.10
C LEU A 59 13.07 5.00 8.13
N LYS A 60 13.20 6.20 8.70
CA LYS A 60 12.13 6.83 9.48
C LYS A 60 10.92 7.10 8.57
N PRO A 61 9.70 7.21 9.13
CA PRO A 61 8.52 7.55 8.35
C PRO A 61 8.74 8.81 7.52
N LEU A 62 8.46 8.73 6.22
CA LEU A 62 8.60 9.82 5.27
C LEU A 62 7.39 10.76 5.34
N GLY A 63 7.58 12.03 4.95
CA GLY A 63 6.47 12.95 4.72
C GLY A 63 5.63 12.52 3.50
N PHE A 64 4.39 12.98 3.42
CA PHE A 64 3.44 12.57 2.35
C PHE A 64 4.01 12.76 0.93
N HIS A 65 4.56 13.94 0.63
CA HIS A 65 5.11 14.22 -0.70
C HIS A 65 6.33 13.36 -1.02
N ASP A 66 7.24 13.19 -0.07
CA ASP A 66 8.44 12.35 -0.25
C ASP A 66 8.06 10.88 -0.44
N TYR A 67 7.07 10.41 0.32
CA TYR A 67 6.56 9.04 0.19
C TYR A 67 5.93 8.82 -1.19
N ASN A 68 5.07 9.73 -1.66
CA ASN A 68 4.49 9.63 -3.01
C ASN A 68 5.55 9.71 -4.10
N HIS A 69 6.56 10.58 -3.94
CA HIS A 69 7.68 10.66 -4.86
C HIS A 69 8.45 9.34 -4.91
N LEU A 70 8.72 8.73 -3.76
CA LEU A 70 9.35 7.41 -3.67
C LEU A 70 8.52 6.33 -4.36
N GLN A 71 7.20 6.29 -4.13
CA GLN A 71 6.32 5.30 -4.75
C GLN A 71 6.32 5.41 -6.28
N LYS A 72 6.19 6.62 -6.82
CA LYS A 72 6.14 6.88 -8.26
C LYS A 72 7.43 6.50 -9.01
N HIS A 73 8.58 6.50 -8.32
CA HIS A 73 9.87 6.20 -8.92
C HIS A 73 10.44 4.83 -8.49
N ALA A 74 9.69 4.06 -7.71
CA ALA A 74 10.08 2.70 -7.35
C ALA A 74 9.88 1.75 -8.54
N LYS A 75 10.79 0.79 -8.70
CA LYS A 75 10.61 -0.31 -9.67
C LYS A 75 9.38 -1.16 -9.34
N ALA A 76 9.10 -1.34 -8.05
CA ALA A 76 7.90 -1.98 -7.54
C ALA A 76 7.64 -1.53 -6.10
N VAL A 77 6.38 -1.40 -5.72
CA VAL A 77 5.95 -1.07 -4.35
C VAL A 77 5.30 -2.28 -3.70
N LEU A 78 5.81 -2.73 -2.56
CA LEU A 78 5.13 -3.70 -1.69
C LEU A 78 4.52 -2.94 -0.51
N SER A 79 3.21 -3.05 -0.30
CA SER A 79 2.53 -2.28 0.75
C SER A 79 1.37 -3.03 1.38
N ASP A 80 1.22 -2.88 2.70
CA ASP A 80 0.02 -3.28 3.45
C ASP A 80 -0.97 -2.13 3.65
N SER A 81 -0.72 -0.96 3.05
CA SER A 81 -1.62 0.19 3.18
C SER A 81 -2.98 -0.12 2.59
N GLY A 82 -4.06 0.30 3.28
CA GLY A 82 -5.41 0.23 2.73
C GLY A 82 -5.60 1.10 1.48
N THR A 83 -4.78 2.14 1.32
CA THR A 83 -4.82 3.07 0.19
C THR A 83 -4.00 2.63 -1.01
N ILE A 84 -3.25 1.52 -0.95
CA ILE A 84 -2.34 1.13 -2.04
C ILE A 84 -3.06 0.93 -3.37
N ASN A 85 -4.29 0.40 -3.33
CA ASN A 85 -5.13 0.24 -4.53
C ASN A 85 -5.44 1.59 -5.18
N GLU A 86 -5.80 2.58 -4.37
CA GLU A 86 -6.14 3.94 -4.82
C GLU A 86 -4.88 4.65 -5.34
N GLU A 87 -3.79 4.60 -4.58
CA GLU A 87 -2.52 5.24 -4.92
C GLU A 87 -1.90 4.69 -6.22
N SER A 88 -1.81 3.36 -6.34
CA SER A 88 -1.29 2.69 -7.54
C SER A 88 -2.15 3.02 -8.76
N SER A 89 -3.47 2.90 -8.62
CA SER A 89 -4.44 3.20 -9.69
C SER A 89 -4.31 4.64 -10.17
N ILE A 90 -4.31 5.62 -9.26
CA ILE A 90 -4.26 7.04 -9.59
C ILE A 90 -2.90 7.44 -10.17
N MET A 91 -1.79 7.02 -9.54
CA MET A 91 -0.44 7.49 -9.87
C MET A 91 0.31 6.62 -10.89
N ASN A 92 -0.26 5.48 -11.31
CA ASN A 92 0.29 4.57 -12.32
C ASN A 92 1.69 4.04 -11.99
N PHE A 93 1.86 3.45 -10.80
CA PHE A 93 3.10 2.76 -10.43
C PHE A 93 2.83 1.28 -10.14
N PRO A 94 3.81 0.40 -10.38
CA PRO A 94 3.64 -1.04 -10.17
C PRO A 94 3.64 -1.37 -8.67
N ALA A 95 2.61 -2.09 -8.21
CA ALA A 95 2.44 -2.37 -6.78
C ALA A 95 1.85 -3.74 -6.48
N LEU A 96 2.25 -4.27 -5.33
CA LEU A 96 1.78 -5.51 -4.72
C LEU A 96 1.21 -5.21 -3.33
N ASN A 97 0.03 -5.78 -3.07
CA ASN A 97 -0.60 -5.75 -1.77
C ASN A 97 -0.19 -6.99 -0.98
N ILE A 98 0.55 -6.80 0.12
CA ILE A 98 1.07 -7.89 0.95
C ILE A 98 0.09 -8.37 2.03
N ARG A 99 -1.18 -7.94 1.96
CA ARG A 99 -2.25 -8.43 2.84
C ARG A 99 -2.77 -9.79 2.35
N GLU A 100 -3.36 -10.54 3.28
CA GLU A 100 -4.09 -11.79 3.01
C GLU A 100 -5.58 -11.55 2.68
N ALA A 101 -6.09 -10.34 2.97
CA ALA A 101 -7.47 -9.95 2.70
C ALA A 101 -7.54 -8.46 2.35
N HIS A 102 -8.52 -8.09 1.49
CA HIS A 102 -8.75 -6.72 1.06
C HIS A 102 -10.23 -6.32 1.14
N GLU A 103 -10.48 -5.02 1.29
CA GLU A 103 -11.82 -4.42 1.37
C GLU A 103 -12.18 -3.57 0.12
N ARG A 104 -11.39 -3.71 -0.96
CA ARG A 104 -11.45 -2.88 -2.18
C ARG A 104 -11.70 -3.76 -3.41
N PRO A 105 -12.93 -4.27 -3.66
CA PRO A 105 -13.23 -5.08 -4.84
C PRO A 105 -12.97 -4.33 -6.15
N GLU A 106 -13.31 -3.04 -6.20
CA GLU A 106 -13.13 -2.17 -7.37
C GLU A 106 -11.65 -2.05 -7.80
N GLY A 107 -10.71 -2.16 -6.85
CA GLY A 107 -9.28 -2.22 -7.16
C GLY A 107 -8.87 -3.52 -7.85
N MET A 108 -9.53 -4.64 -7.54
CA MET A 108 -9.26 -5.95 -8.15
C MET A 108 -9.93 -6.11 -9.51
N GLU A 109 -11.05 -5.43 -9.75
CA GLU A 109 -11.73 -5.41 -11.05
C GLU A 109 -10.82 -4.85 -12.16
N GLU A 110 -10.09 -3.77 -11.85
CA GLU A 110 -9.08 -3.19 -12.76
C GLU A 110 -7.66 -3.71 -12.50
N ALA A 111 -7.50 -4.66 -11.57
CA ALA A 111 -6.24 -5.27 -11.17
C ALA A 111 -5.13 -4.24 -10.84
N SER A 112 -5.48 -3.12 -10.20
CA SER A 112 -4.54 -2.00 -9.96
C SER A 112 -3.33 -2.38 -9.10
N VAL A 113 -3.48 -3.45 -8.32
CA VAL A 113 -2.42 -4.14 -7.59
C VAL A 113 -2.72 -5.65 -7.60
N MET A 114 -1.71 -6.48 -7.35
CA MET A 114 -1.92 -7.90 -7.03
C MET A 114 -1.84 -8.15 -5.54
N MET A 115 -2.80 -8.89 -4.98
CA MET A 115 -2.76 -9.36 -3.60
C MET A 115 -1.93 -10.63 -3.50
N VAL A 116 -0.85 -10.60 -2.73
CA VAL A 116 0.20 -11.63 -2.72
C VAL A 116 0.54 -12.18 -1.34
N GLY A 117 0.06 -11.55 -0.27
CA GLY A 117 0.45 -11.90 1.10
C GLY A 117 1.96 -11.71 1.32
N LEU A 118 2.53 -12.55 2.20
CA LEU A 118 3.96 -12.55 2.55
C LEU A 118 4.68 -13.85 2.17
N ASP A 119 4.11 -14.62 1.24
CA ASP A 119 4.78 -15.81 0.71
C ASP A 119 5.84 -15.43 -0.33
N VAL A 120 7.06 -15.97 -0.16
CA VAL A 120 8.21 -15.62 -1.00
C VAL A 120 7.96 -15.99 -2.45
N GLU A 121 7.43 -17.19 -2.71
CA GLU A 121 7.21 -17.66 -4.08
C GLU A 121 6.19 -16.78 -4.79
N ARG A 122 5.06 -16.49 -4.12
CA ARG A 122 4.01 -15.63 -4.66
C ARG A 122 4.51 -14.21 -4.94
N VAL A 123 5.27 -13.62 -4.02
CA VAL A 123 5.84 -12.28 -4.21
C VAL A 123 6.78 -12.26 -5.41
N MET A 124 7.67 -13.24 -5.55
CA MET A 124 8.60 -13.30 -6.69
C MET A 124 7.89 -13.49 -8.03
N GLN A 125 6.86 -14.34 -8.09
CA GLN A 125 6.02 -14.50 -9.29
C GLN A 125 5.35 -13.19 -9.69
N ALA A 126 4.76 -12.49 -8.72
CA ALA A 126 4.07 -11.23 -8.97
C ALA A 126 5.02 -10.09 -9.36
N LEU A 127 6.22 -10.04 -8.76
CA LEU A 127 7.27 -9.10 -9.16
C LEU A 127 7.70 -9.31 -10.60
N ALA A 128 7.85 -10.56 -11.05
CA ALA A 128 8.16 -10.87 -12.45
C ALA A 128 7.05 -10.41 -13.42
N ILE A 129 5.78 -10.48 -13.01
CA ILE A 129 4.65 -10.01 -13.83
C ILE A 129 4.66 -8.48 -13.97
N ILE A 130 4.90 -7.73 -12.90
CA ILE A 130 4.87 -6.25 -12.94
C ILE A 130 6.19 -5.62 -13.38
N GLU A 131 7.26 -6.41 -13.56
CA GLU A 131 8.57 -5.92 -13.93
C GLU A 131 8.56 -5.11 -15.24
N THR A 132 7.70 -5.49 -16.18
CA THR A 132 7.56 -4.83 -17.49
C THR A 132 6.35 -3.89 -17.55
N GLN A 133 5.70 -3.59 -16.43
CA GLN A 133 4.54 -2.70 -16.41
C GLN A 133 4.98 -1.25 -16.70
N PRO A 134 4.38 -0.58 -17.71
CA PRO A 134 4.69 0.82 -17.98
C PRO A 134 4.20 1.73 -16.84
N THR A 135 4.89 2.85 -16.64
CA THR A 135 4.62 3.80 -15.55
C THR A 135 4.52 5.23 -16.06
N GLY A 136 4.04 6.14 -15.20
CA GLY A 136 3.90 7.55 -15.56
C GLY A 136 2.75 7.77 -16.54
N ASN A 137 3.04 8.33 -17.72
CA ASN A 137 2.01 8.70 -18.71
C ASN A 137 1.53 7.52 -19.56
N GLU A 138 2.35 6.48 -19.71
CA GLU A 138 1.98 5.26 -20.43
C GLU A 138 1.37 4.27 -19.46
N ARG A 139 0.18 3.77 -19.79
CA ARG A 139 -0.64 2.99 -18.87
C ARG A 139 -1.12 1.71 -19.53
N LEU A 140 -0.92 0.59 -18.85
CA LEU A 140 -1.39 -0.73 -19.25
C LEU A 140 -2.80 -1.02 -18.71
N LEU A 141 -3.04 -0.69 -17.43
CA LEU A 141 -4.27 -0.99 -16.69
C LEU A 141 -5.11 0.27 -16.53
N ARG A 142 -6.43 0.18 -16.66
CA ARG A 142 -7.30 1.36 -16.54
C ARG A 142 -7.25 1.94 -15.12
N ILE A 143 -7.58 3.22 -15.02
CA ILE A 143 -7.83 3.84 -13.73
C ILE A 143 -9.19 3.33 -13.23
N VAL A 144 -9.24 2.90 -11.98
CA VAL A 144 -10.50 2.60 -11.28
C VAL A 144 -11.38 3.84 -11.28
N GLU A 145 -12.53 3.75 -11.95
CA GLU A 145 -13.40 4.91 -12.21
C GLU A 145 -13.85 5.60 -10.92
N ASP A 146 -14.20 4.83 -9.89
CA ASP A 146 -14.64 5.34 -8.59
C ASP A 146 -13.58 6.17 -7.86
N TYR A 147 -12.29 5.95 -8.15
CA TYR A 147 -11.19 6.72 -7.56
C TYR A 147 -10.92 8.03 -8.29
N SER A 148 -11.51 8.22 -9.48
CA SER A 148 -11.18 9.34 -10.38
C SER A 148 -12.06 10.58 -10.20
N MET A 149 -12.83 10.66 -9.11
CA MET A 149 -13.79 11.74 -8.86
C MET A 149 -13.11 13.05 -8.42
N PRO A 150 -13.19 14.15 -9.19
CA PRO A 150 -12.40 15.35 -8.92
C PRO A 150 -13.01 16.29 -7.86
N ASN A 151 -14.26 16.06 -7.47
CA ASN A 151 -15.08 17.03 -6.72
C ASN A 151 -15.73 16.44 -5.46
N VAL A 152 -15.05 15.49 -4.80
CA VAL A 152 -15.58 14.83 -3.60
C VAL A 152 -15.87 15.83 -2.47
N SER A 153 -15.00 16.83 -2.27
CA SER A 153 -15.21 17.89 -1.28
C SER A 153 -16.52 18.66 -1.50
N ASP A 154 -16.79 19.07 -2.74
CA ASP A 154 -18.03 19.77 -3.10
C ASP A 154 -19.28 18.91 -2.89
N LYS A 155 -19.20 17.61 -3.24
CA LYS A 155 -20.27 16.63 -3.00
C LYS A 155 -20.57 16.52 -1.50
N VAL A 156 -19.55 16.38 -0.67
CA VAL A 156 -19.70 16.24 0.78
C VAL A 156 -20.33 17.49 1.40
N VAL A 157 -19.90 18.70 1.01
CA VAL A 157 -20.51 19.95 1.50
C VAL A 157 -22.01 20.00 1.17
N ARG A 158 -22.38 19.66 -0.08
CA ARG A 158 -23.80 19.63 -0.51
C ARG A 158 -24.62 18.61 0.28
N ILE A 159 -24.09 17.40 0.49
CA ILE A 159 -24.75 16.34 1.26
C ILE A 159 -24.96 16.79 2.71
N ILE A 160 -23.93 17.29 3.38
CA ILE A 160 -24.04 17.76 4.77
C ILE A 160 -25.12 18.84 4.87
N HIS A 161 -25.06 19.84 3.99
CA HIS A 161 -26.03 20.93 3.99
C HIS A 161 -27.46 20.45 3.76
N SER A 162 -27.68 19.54 2.79
CA SER A 162 -29.03 19.09 2.45
C SER A 162 -29.64 18.12 3.48
N TYR A 163 -28.82 17.33 4.19
CA TYR A 163 -29.30 16.31 5.12
C TYR A 163 -29.36 16.77 6.59
N THR A 164 -28.75 17.90 6.95
CA THR A 164 -28.68 18.36 8.35
C THR A 164 -30.07 18.45 9.00
N ASP A 165 -30.99 19.22 8.43
CA ASP A 165 -32.32 19.41 9.01
C ASP A 165 -33.22 18.16 8.84
N TYR A 166 -32.99 17.38 7.78
CA TYR A 166 -33.65 16.09 7.61
C TYR A 166 -33.30 15.12 8.75
N VAL A 167 -32.02 15.01 9.10
CA VAL A 167 -31.55 14.13 10.19
C VAL A 167 -32.07 14.62 11.53
N LYS A 168 -32.02 15.93 11.82
CA LYS A 168 -32.60 16.52 13.04
C LYS A 168 -34.07 16.15 13.22
N ARG A 169 -34.87 16.29 12.16
CA ARG A 169 -36.29 15.96 12.20
C ARG A 169 -36.56 14.45 12.29
N VAL A 170 -35.91 13.64 11.46
CA VAL A 170 -36.28 12.23 11.27
C VAL A 170 -35.67 11.32 12.33
N VAL A 171 -34.41 11.56 12.70
CA VAL A 171 -33.66 10.76 13.67
C VAL A 171 -33.84 11.32 15.08
N TRP A 172 -33.59 12.62 15.27
CA TRP A 172 -33.55 13.24 16.59
C TRP A 172 -34.90 13.78 17.08
N LYS A 173 -35.90 13.89 16.20
CA LYS A 173 -37.24 14.44 16.51
C LYS A 173 -37.20 15.88 17.03
N GLU A 174 -36.22 16.65 16.58
CA GLU A 174 -36.14 18.10 16.80
C GLU A 174 -36.98 18.81 15.72
N TYR A 175 -37.98 19.57 16.15
CA TYR A 175 -38.92 20.32 15.29
C TYR A 175 -38.72 21.82 15.44
#